data_AF-A0A932Y6N1-F1
#
_entry.id   AF-A0A932Y6N1-F1
#
_cell.length_a   1.000
_cell.length_b   1.000
_cell.length_c   1.000
_cell.angle_alpha   90.00
_cell.angle_beta   90.00
_cell.angle_gamma   90.00
#
_symmetry.space_group_name_H-M   'P 1'
#
loop_
_entity.id
_entity.type
_entity.pdbx_description
1 polymer ?
#
loop_
_entity_poly.entity_id
_entity_poly.type
_entity_poly.pdbx_seq_one_letter_code
_entity_poly.pdbx_strand_id
1 'polypeptide(L)' 'MSKERGAGQLVLSGDGDFLPVLKHLKDQGKQVILLARGPRTAKEIRQFAGPNFRDFEYLKFLLKMDDI' A
#
# COMPACT_ATOMS: atom_id res chain seq x y z
N MET A 1 -8.04 29.56 4.06
CA MET A 1 -8.48 28.31 3.42
C MET A 1 -7.73 27.14 4.03
N SER A 2 -8.38 26.43 4.94
CA SER A 2 -7.90 25.15 5.48
C SER A 2 -7.94 24.12 4.34
N LYS A 3 -6.78 23.62 3.92
CA LYS A 3 -6.68 22.53 2.95
C LYS A 3 -7.30 21.29 3.61
N GLU A 4 -8.41 20.77 3.08
CA GLU A 4 -8.93 19.49 3.51
C GLU A 4 -7.79 18.46 3.47
N ARG A 5 -7.57 17.76 4.58
CA ARG A 5 -6.67 16.61 4.60
C ARG A 5 -7.31 15.54 3.73
N GLY A 6 -6.93 15.46 2.46
CA GLY A 6 -7.42 14.44 1.55
C GLY A 6 -7.26 13.05 2.18
N ALA A 7 -8.31 12.22 2.11
CA ALA A 7 -8.27 10.86 2.61
C ALA A 7 -7.08 10.11 2.00
N GLY A 8 -6.30 9.38 2.82
CA GLY A 8 -5.19 8.58 2.33
C GLY A 8 -5.67 7.50 1.36
N GLN A 9 -4.92 7.26 0.28
CA GLN A 9 -5.24 6.23 -0.71
C GLN A 9 -4.67 4.89 -0.25
N LEU A 10 -5.56 3.93 0.02
CA LEU A 10 -5.17 2.54 0.25
C LEU A 10 -5.13 1.79 -1.07
N VAL A 11 -3.99 1.19 -1.40
CA VAL A 11 -3.82 0.36 -2.60
C VAL A 11 -3.60 -1.09 -2.18
N LEU A 12 -4.47 -1.96 -2.66
CA LEU A 12 -4.46 -3.41 -2.43
C LEU A 12 -3.90 -4.13 -3.65
N SER A 13 -2.60 -3.99 -3.89
CA SER A 13 -1.94 -4.68 -5.00
C SER A 13 -0.45 -4.79 -4.76
N GLY A 14 0.13 -5.91 -5.19
CA GLY A 14 1.57 -6.08 -5.26
C GLY A 14 2.13 -6.05 -6.68
N ASP A 15 1.29 -5.78 -7.67
CA ASP A 15 1.65 -5.88 -9.09
C ASP A 15 2.46 -4.67 -9.57
N GLY A 16 3.55 -4.95 -10.30
CA GLY A 16 4.50 -3.97 -10.83
C GLY A 16 3.87 -2.99 -11.81
N ASP A 17 2.86 -3.44 -12.56
CA ASP A 17 2.22 -2.65 -13.61
C ASP A 17 1.49 -1.40 -13.08
N PHE A 18 1.22 -1.34 -11.76
CA PHE A 18 0.62 -0.16 -11.13
C PHE A 18 1.63 0.96 -10.85
N LEU A 19 2.93 0.73 -10.96
CA LEU A 19 3.95 1.71 -10.58
C LEU A 19 3.76 3.10 -11.24
N PRO A 20 3.41 3.22 -12.54
CA PRO A 20 3.14 4.51 -13.17
C PRO A 20 1.97 5.26 -12.52
N VAL A 21 0.90 4.54 -12.18
CA VAL A 21 -0.29 5.10 -11.51
C VAL A 21 0.07 5.58 -10.10
N LEU A 22 0.85 4.80 -9.36
CA LEU A 22 1.28 5.18 -8.01
C LEU A 22 2.18 6.42 -8.01
N LYS A 23 3.10 6.52 -8.99
CA LYS A 23 3.91 7.72 -9.19
C LYS A 23 3.05 8.95 -9.47
N HIS A 24 2.08 8.83 -10.39
CA HIS A 24 1.15 9.91 -10.69
C HIS A 24 0.38 10.41 -9.46
N LEU A 25 -0.11 9.50 -8.60
CA LEU A 25 -0.78 9.88 -7.36
C LEU A 25 0.17 10.61 -6.40
N LYS A 26 1.39 10.10 -6.24
CA LYS A 26 2.42 10.74 -5.40
C LYS A 26 2.77 12.14 -5.90
N ASP A 27 2.88 12.34 -7.21
CA ASP A 27 3.17 13.64 -7.83
C ASP A 27 2.02 14.64 -7.62
N GLN A 28 0.78 14.17 -7.47
CA GLN A 28 -0.36 14.98 -7.05
C GLN A 28 -0.36 15.31 -5.54
N GLY A 29 0.67 14.92 -4.80
CA GLY A 29 0.78 15.12 -3.36
C GLY A 29 -0.12 14.20 -2.53
N LYS A 30 -0.60 13.10 -3.13
CA LYS A 30 -1.46 12.12 -2.45
C LYS A 30 -0.62 11.15 -1.63
N GLN A 31 -1.09 10.85 -0.41
CA GLN A 31 -0.45 9.85 0.44
C GLN A 31 -0.98 8.46 0.07
N VAL A 32 -0.10 7.60 -0.43
CA VAL A 32 -0.42 6.21 -0.78
C VAL A 32 0.10 5.27 0.30
N ILE A 33 -0.80 4.43 0.84
CA ILE A 33 -0.47 3.28 1.68
C ILE A 33 -0.63 2.04 0.82
N LEU A 34 0.42 1.23 0.72
CA LEU A 34 0.39 0.01 -0.07
C LEU A 34 0.25 -1.21 0.84
N LEU A 35 -0.82 -1.97 0.65
CA LEU A 35 -1.12 -3.19 1.39
C LEU A 35 -1.03 -4.37 0.42
N ALA A 36 0.02 -5.19 0.55
CA ALA A 36 0.27 -6.33 -0.32
C ALA A 36 1.03 -7.45 0.41
N ARG A 37 1.14 -8.64 -0.20
CA ARG A 37 1.96 -9.74 0.37
C ARG A 37 3.42 -9.51 0.02
N GLY A 38 4.29 -9.36 1.01
CA GLY A 38 5.71 -9.09 0.85
C GLY A 38 6.36 -10.00 -0.19
N PRO A 39 6.33 -11.34 -0.06
CA PRO A 39 6.98 -12.26 -0.99
C PRO A 39 6.43 -12.22 -2.43
N ARG A 40 5.20 -11.75 -2.64
CA ARG A 40 4.49 -11.76 -3.93
C ARG A 40 4.41 -10.38 -4.60
N THR A 41 4.96 -9.35 -3.97
CA THR A 41 4.96 -7.98 -4.49
C THR A 41 6.15 -7.75 -5.42
N ALA A 42 6.01 -6.91 -6.43
CA ALA A 42 7.12 -6.47 -7.26
C ALA A 42 8.13 -5.66 -6.42
N LYS A 43 9.43 -5.88 -6.64
CA LYS A 43 10.51 -5.22 -5.87
C LYS A 43 10.42 -3.69 -5.96
N GLU A 44 10.15 -3.18 -7.15
CA GLU A 44 10.05 -1.74 -7.44
C GLU A 44 8.89 -1.09 -6.69
N ILE A 45 7.74 -1.77 -6.62
CA ILE A 45 6.57 -1.33 -5.88
C ILE A 45 6.86 -1.26 -4.37
N ARG A 46 7.55 -2.26 -3.80
CA ARG A 46 8.00 -2.23 -2.38
C ARG A 46 8.94 -1.06 -2.12
N GLN A 47 9.92 -0.85 -3.00
CA GLN A 47 10.87 0.26 -2.89
C GLN A 47 10.18 1.62 -3.01
N PHE A 48 9.21 1.75 -3.92
CA PHE A 48 8.38 2.94 -4.07
C PHE A 48 7.57 3.25 -2.80
N ALA A 49 6.92 2.24 -2.23
CA ALA A 49 6.09 2.40 -1.03
C ALA A 49 6.91 2.68 0.23
N GLY A 50 8.09 2.07 0.35
CA GLY A 50 9.02 2.28 1.46
C GLY A 50 8.33 2.14 2.83
N PRO A 51 8.34 3.18 3.69
CA PRO A 51 7.72 3.12 5.02
C PRO A 51 6.19 3.03 4.99
N ASN A 52 5.55 3.25 3.84
CA ASN A 52 4.10 3.12 3.65
C ASN A 52 3.68 1.74 3.13
N PHE A 53 4.61 0.79 3.03
CA PHE A 53 4.29 -0.60 2.75
C PHE A 53 3.75 -1.29 4.00
N ARG A 54 2.69 -2.09 3.84
CA ARG A 54 2.08 -2.92 4.87
C ARG A 54 1.96 -4.34 4.33
N ASP A 55 2.64 -5.28 4.98
CA ASP A 55 2.48 -6.69 4.67
C ASP A 55 1.26 -7.25 5.42
N PHE A 56 0.30 -7.81 4.67
CA PHE A 56 -0.90 -8.38 5.26
C PHE A 56 -0.84 -9.91 5.40
N GLU A 57 0.26 -10.58 5.06
CA GLU A 57 0.41 -11.97 5.51
C GLU A 57 0.24 -12.07 7.03
N TYR A 58 0.71 -11.07 7.77
CA TYR A 58 0.45 -10.94 9.20
C TYR A 58 -1.04 -10.81 9.55
N LEU A 59 -1.83 -10.07 8.76
CA LEU A 59 -3.27 -9.95 8.96
C LEU A 59 -3.98 -11.30 8.81
N LYS A 60 -3.56 -12.14 7.85
CA LYS A 60 -4.08 -13.51 7.71
C LYS A 60 -3.80 -14.36 8.96
N PHE A 61 -2.64 -14.19 9.59
CA PHE A 61 -2.34 -14.89 10.85
C PHE A 61 -3.19 -14.37 12.01
N LEU A 62 -3.37 -13.05 12.12
CA LEU A 62 -4.21 -12.44 13.17
C LEU A 62 -5.67 -12.88 13.07
N LEU A 63 -6.26 -12.85 11.88
CA LEU A 63 -7.66 -13.24 11.67
C LEU A 63 -7.94 -14.73 11.92
N LYS A 64 -6.91 -15.58 11.83
CA LYS A 64 -7.03 -17.01 12.16
C LYS A 64 -7.03 -17.30 13.67
N MET A 65 -6.68 -16.33 14.51
CA MET A 65 -6.69 -16.50 15.97
C MET A 65 -8.10 -16.36 16.57
N ASP A 66 -9.08 -15.81 15.84
CA ASP A 66 -10.45 -15.66 16.33
C ASP A 66 -11.29 -16.95 16.23
N ASP A 67 -10.74 -18.01 15.62
CA ASP A 67 -11.39 -19.33 15.44
C ASP A 67 -10.90 -20.41 16.44
N ILE A 68 -10.22 -20.04 17.54
CA ILE A 68 -9.71 -20.97 18.57
C ILE A 68 -10.26 -20.62 19.97
#